data_AF-A0A4Q6FVA0-F1
#
_entry.id   AF-A0A4Q6FVA0-F1
#
_cell.length_a   1.000
_cell.length_b   1.000
_cell.length_c   1.000
_cell.angle_alpha   90.00
_cell.angle_beta   90.00
_cell.angle_gamma   90.00
#
_symmetry.space_group_name_H-M   'P 1'
#
loop_
_entity.id
_entity.type
_entity.pdbx_description
1 polymer ?
#
loop_
_entity_poly.entity_id
_entity_poly.type
_entity_poly.pdbx_seq_one_letter_code
_entity_poly.pdbx_strand_id
1 'polypeptide(L)'
;MKTIQGDVRMQGFGDALKKAVIACLVVWLLGALSAIVPFIGWTAPFIFFALGPLAGVATYFMDRHEVKRVETQAICPQCDTSFAINESNFKPPMYGCCPECRTSYRVDI
;
A
#
# COMPACT_ATOMS: atom_id res chain seq x y z
N MET A 1 10.78 57.73 -2.70
CA MET A 1 9.41 57.43 -2.23
C MET A 1 8.67 56.81 -3.41
N LYS A 2 8.40 55.50 -3.39
CA LYS A 2 7.77 54.77 -4.51
C LYS A 2 6.25 54.88 -4.37
N THR A 3 5.62 55.71 -5.20
CA THR A 3 4.16 55.78 -5.30
C THR A 3 3.65 54.52 -6.00
N ILE A 4 2.99 53.66 -5.25
CA ILE A 4 2.25 52.51 -5.80
C ILE A 4 0.96 53.09 -6.37
N GLN A 5 0.90 53.31 -7.68
CA GLN A 5 -0.37 53.57 -8.37
C GLN A 5 -1.19 52.27 -8.32
N GLY A 6 -2.03 52.16 -7.30
CA GLY A 6 -3.11 51.18 -7.27
C GLY A 6 -4.24 51.70 -8.16
N ASP A 7 -4.47 51.03 -9.28
CA ASP A 7 -5.59 51.31 -10.17
C ASP A 7 -6.88 50.93 -9.44
N VAL A 8 -7.55 51.91 -8.81
CA VAL A 8 -8.80 51.70 -8.06
C VAL A 8 -9.92 51.54 -9.08
N ARG A 9 -10.07 50.33 -9.62
CA ARG A 9 -11.26 49.97 -10.39
C ARG A 9 -12.46 49.97 -9.46
N MET A 10 -13.30 50.99 -9.57
CA MET A 10 -14.63 50.99 -8.96
C MET A 10 -15.40 49.81 -9.57
N GLN A 11 -15.55 48.73 -8.82
CA GLN A 11 -16.37 47.59 -9.24
C GLN A 11 -17.81 48.07 -9.36
N GLY A 12 -18.38 47.96 -10.56
CA GLY A 12 -19.80 48.23 -10.76
C GLY A 12 -20.62 47.36 -9.82
N PHE A 13 -21.77 47.87 -9.37
CA PHE A 13 -22.65 47.18 -8.41
C PHE A 13 -22.95 45.73 -8.83
N GLY A 14 -23.03 45.44 -10.13
CA GLY A 14 -23.19 44.09 -10.68
C GLY A 14 -22.01 43.14 -10.44
N ASP A 15 -20.77 43.62 -10.42
CA ASP A 15 -19.58 42.79 -10.15
C ASP A 15 -19.45 42.47 -8.66
N ALA A 16 -19.80 43.41 -7.80
CA ALA A 16 -19.90 43.19 -6.36
C ALA A 16 -20.98 42.15 -6.03
N LEU A 17 -22.15 42.25 -6.69
CA LEU A 17 -23.25 41.30 -6.52
C LEU A 17 -22.85 39.89 -6.98
N LYS A 18 -22.20 39.76 -8.14
CA LYS A 18 -21.68 38.47 -8.64
C LYS A 18 -20.69 37.84 -7.67
N LYS A 19 -19.75 38.62 -7.12
CA LYS A 19 -18.81 38.12 -6.11
C LYS A 19 -19.51 37.67 -4.83
N ALA A 20 -20.52 38.41 -4.38
CA ALA A 20 -21.30 38.04 -3.20
C ALA A 20 -22.08 36.73 -3.42
N VAL A 21 -22.69 36.55 -4.59
CA VAL A 21 -23.40 35.30 -4.95
C VAL A 21 -22.44 34.12 -5.03
N ILE A 22 -21.27 34.30 -5.64
CA ILE A 22 -20.24 33.25 -5.72
C ILE A 22 -19.73 32.90 -4.32
N ALA A 23 -19.45 33.89 -3.48
CA ALA A 23 -19.03 33.65 -2.10
C ALA A 23 -20.09 32.89 -1.30
N CYS A 24 -21.37 33.24 -1.47
CA CYS A 24 -22.48 32.53 -0.85
C CYS A 24 -22.54 31.07 -1.32
N LEU A 25 -22.45 30.83 -2.63
CA LEU A 25 -22.41 29.48 -3.21
C LEU A 25 -21.25 28.64 -2.67
N VAL A 26 -20.06 29.22 -2.55
CA VAL A 26 -18.88 28.53 -2.01
C VAL A 26 -19.08 28.12 -0.55
N VAL A 27 -19.67 29.00 0.28
CA VAL A 27 -19.98 28.69 1.68
C VAL A 27 -21.02 27.58 1.78
N TRP A 28 -22.05 27.60 0.95
CA TRP A 28 -23.05 26.54 0.89
C TRP A 28 -22.45 25.19 0.46
N LEU A 29 -21.56 25.19 -0.53
CA LEU A 29 -20.83 23.99 -0.97
C LEU A 29 -19.93 23.42 0.13
N LEU A 30 -19.21 24.28 0.85
CA LEU A 30 -18.39 23.88 1.99
C LEU A 30 -19.24 23.30 3.13
N GLY A 31 -20.40 23.89 3.38
CA GLY A 31 -21.39 23.36 4.34
C GLY A 31 -21.97 22.01 3.93
N ALA A 32 -22.23 21.80 2.63
CA ALA A 32 -22.69 20.52 2.13
C ALA A 32 -21.60 19.43 2.25
N LEU A 33 -20.35 19.78 1.94
CA LEU A 33 -19.20 18.87 2.09
C LEU A 33 -18.95 18.51 3.56
N SER A 34 -19.08 19.46 4.48
CA SER A 34 -18.90 19.18 5.91
C SER A 34 -19.95 18.22 6.48
N ALA A 35 -21.15 18.14 5.89
CA ALA A 35 -22.15 17.14 6.23
C ALA A 35 -21.83 15.73 5.69
N ILE A 36 -21.03 15.64 4.62
CA ILE A 36 -20.64 14.35 4.01
C ILE A 36 -19.45 13.71 4.76
N VAL A 37 -18.53 14.52 5.29
CA VAL A 37 -17.37 14.05 6.07
C VAL A 37 -17.74 13.09 7.22
N PRO A 38 -18.72 13.38 8.11
CA PRO A 38 -19.09 12.46 9.18
C PRO A 38 -19.73 11.17 8.63
N PHE A 39 -20.40 11.22 7.48
CA PHE A 39 -20.95 10.03 6.84
C PHE A 39 -19.83 9.10 6.34
N ILE A 40 -18.79 9.65 5.72
CA ILE A 40 -17.59 8.88 5.31
C ILE A 40 -16.87 8.34 6.55
N GLY A 41 -16.68 9.17 7.60
CA GLY A 41 -16.05 8.75 8.84
C GLY A 41 -16.81 7.65 9.59
N TRP A 42 -18.14 7.62 9.48
CA TRP A 42 -18.98 6.57 10.04
C TRP A 42 -18.96 5.29 9.21
N THR A 43 -18.98 5.39 7.88
CA THR A 43 -19.09 4.24 6.96
C THR A 43 -17.75 3.55 6.69
N ALA A 44 -16.65 4.30 6.63
CA ALA A 44 -15.33 3.77 6.34
C ALA A 44 -14.90 2.63 7.30
N PRO A 45 -15.08 2.74 8.63
CA PRO A 45 -14.74 1.65 9.54
C PRO A 45 -15.45 0.34 9.22
N PHE A 46 -16.73 0.35 8.85
CA PHE A 46 -17.48 -0.85 8.49
C PHE A 46 -16.94 -1.50 7.22
N ILE A 47 -16.58 -0.70 6.22
CA ILE A 47 -15.98 -1.17 4.97
C ILE A 47 -14.62 -1.82 5.25
N PHE A 48 -13.76 -1.18 6.06
CA PHE A 48 -12.46 -1.74 6.42
C PHE A 48 -12.58 -2.98 7.32
N PHE A 49 -13.57 -3.03 8.20
CA PHE A 49 -13.83 -4.21 9.05
C PHE A 49 -14.27 -5.43 8.22
N ALA A 50 -15.01 -5.22 7.13
CA ALA A 50 -15.40 -6.29 6.22
C ALA A 50 -14.26 -6.70 5.26
N LEU A 51 -13.53 -5.73 4.69
CA LEU A 51 -12.48 -5.98 3.71
C LEU A 51 -11.16 -6.45 4.33
N GLY A 52 -10.85 -6.07 5.56
CA GLY A 52 -9.61 -6.43 6.25
C GLY A 52 -9.40 -7.95 6.35
N PRO A 53 -10.36 -8.72 6.90
CA PRO A 53 -10.28 -10.17 6.97
C PRO A 53 -10.20 -10.82 5.58
N LEU A 54 -10.95 -10.30 4.60
CA LEU A 54 -10.91 -10.76 3.22
C LEU A 54 -9.52 -10.58 2.59
N ALA A 55 -8.88 -9.42 2.79
CA ALA A 55 -7.53 -9.16 2.32
C ALA A 55 -6.51 -10.08 3.00
N GLY A 56 -6.63 -10.31 4.32
CA GLY A 56 -5.75 -11.22 5.05
C GLY A 56 -5.88 -12.69 4.62
N VAL A 57 -7.10 -13.13 4.32
CA VAL A 57 -7.33 -14.48 3.78
C VAL A 57 -6.78 -14.57 2.36
N ALA A 58 -7.01 -13.56 1.52
CA ALA A 58 -6.48 -13.53 0.16
C ALA A 58 -4.95 -13.57 0.14
N THR A 59 -4.26 -12.77 0.96
CA THR A 59 -2.80 -12.81 1.06
C THR A 59 -2.30 -14.14 1.60
N TYR A 60 -2.98 -14.72 2.60
CA TYR A 60 -2.63 -16.05 3.11
C TYR A 60 -2.71 -17.15 2.04
N PHE A 61 -3.73 -17.11 1.18
CA PHE A 61 -3.85 -18.08 0.09
C PHE A 61 -2.88 -17.82 -1.06
N MET A 62 -2.50 -16.56 -1.30
CA MET A 62 -1.49 -16.20 -2.30
C MET A 62 -0.06 -16.59 -1.84
N ASP A 63 0.27 -16.42 -0.56
CA ASP A 63 1.56 -16.85 0.01
C ASP A 63 1.68 -18.36 0.17
N ARG A 64 0.55 -19.07 0.24
CA ARG A 64 0.50 -20.54 0.20
C ARG A 64 0.84 -21.14 -1.16
N HIS A 65 1.50 -20.40 -2.05
CA HIS A 65 2.26 -21.01 -3.13
C HIS A 65 3.40 -21.84 -2.54
N GLU A 66 3.05 -23.02 -2.02
CA GLU A 66 3.94 -24.15 -1.81
C GLU A 66 4.78 -24.27 -3.07
N VAL A 67 6.09 -24.07 -2.92
CA VAL A 67 7.01 -24.22 -4.04
C VAL A 67 7.01 -25.70 -4.37
N LYS A 68 6.14 -26.08 -5.33
CA LYS A 68 5.83 -27.48 -5.67
C LYS A 68 7.09 -28.29 -5.97
N ARG A 69 8.15 -27.62 -6.42
CA ARG A 69 9.45 -28.20 -6.71
C ARG A 69 10.53 -27.14 -6.61
N VAL A 70 11.54 -27.37 -5.78
CA VAL A 70 12.78 -26.59 -5.76
C VAL A 70 13.85 -27.47 -6.41
N GLU A 71 14.34 -27.03 -7.57
CA GLU A 71 15.52 -27.60 -8.23
C GLU A 71 16.61 -26.53 -8.14
N THR A 72 17.40 -26.55 -7.07
CA THR A 72 18.47 -25.58 -6.86
C THR A 72 19.80 -26.30 -6.66
N GLN A 73 20.88 -25.68 -7.14
CA GLN A 73 22.24 -26.11 -6.82
C GLN A 73 22.71 -25.27 -5.64
N ALA A 74 23.03 -25.94 -4.52
CA ALA A 74 23.59 -25.31 -3.34
C ALA A 74 25.10 -25.61 -3.28
N ILE A 75 25.88 -24.63 -2.84
CA ILE A 75 27.32 -24.77 -2.59
C ILE A 75 27.50 -24.87 -1.08
N CYS A 76 28.20 -25.92 -0.63
CA CYS A 76 28.49 -26.05 0.80
C CYS A 76 29.56 -25.02 1.21
N PRO A 77 29.33 -24.18 2.23
CA PRO A 77 30.31 -23.19 2.67
C PRO A 77 31.56 -23.79 3.33
N GLN A 78 31.54 -25.09 3.65
CA GLN A 78 32.61 -25.77 4.39
C GLN A 78 33.54 -26.59 3.49
N CYS A 79 33.02 -27.15 2.40
CA CYS A 79 33.81 -28.00 1.48
C CYS A 79 33.80 -27.50 0.03
N ASP A 80 33.12 -26.37 -0.25
CA ASP A 80 32.94 -25.77 -1.58
C ASP A 80 32.35 -26.70 -2.65
N THR A 81 31.90 -27.90 -2.26
CA THR A 81 31.25 -28.84 -3.17
C THR A 81 29.84 -28.37 -3.49
N SER A 82 29.49 -28.36 -4.78
CA SER A 82 28.14 -28.13 -5.25
C SER A 82 27.32 -29.42 -5.20
N PHE A 83 26.08 -29.34 -4.71
CA PHE A 83 25.14 -30.45 -4.70
C PHE A 83 23.75 -29.97 -5.11
N ALA A 84 23.00 -30.84 -5.79
CA ALA A 84 21.64 -30.54 -6.22
C ALA A 84 20.64 -30.87 -5.10
N ILE A 85 19.79 -29.91 -4.77
CA ILE A 85 18.63 -30.09 -3.91
C ILE A 85 17.43 -30.30 -4.84
N ASN A 86 16.93 -31.54 -4.88
CA ASN A 86 15.75 -31.93 -5.65
C ASN A 86 14.68 -32.42 -4.68
N GLU A 87 13.92 -31.49 -4.11
CA GLU A 87 12.81 -31.84 -3.22
C GLU A 87 11.46 -31.40 -3.80
N SER A 88 10.53 -32.36 -3.82
CA SER A 88 9.11 -32.15 -4.14
C SER A 88 8.34 -31.82 -2.86
N ASN A 89 7.52 -30.75 -2.88
CA ASN A 89 6.91 -30.13 -1.69
C ASN A 89 7.90 -29.43 -0.75
N PHE A 90 8.60 -28.41 -1.26
CA PHE A 90 9.47 -27.57 -0.45
C PHE A 90 8.63 -26.67 0.47
N LYS A 91 8.78 -26.84 1.79
CA LYS A 91 8.19 -25.96 2.81
C LYS A 91 9.32 -25.26 3.58
N PRO A 92 9.56 -23.96 3.37
CA PRO A 92 10.58 -23.24 4.13
C PRO A 92 10.22 -23.14 5.62
N PRO A 93 11.21 -23.10 6.54
CA PRO A 93 12.63 -23.36 6.32
C PRO A 93 12.95 -24.86 6.25
N MET A 94 13.84 -25.25 5.33
CA MET A 94 14.33 -26.63 5.23
C MET A 94 15.73 -26.78 5.82
N TYR A 95 15.95 -27.90 6.49
CA TYR A 95 17.22 -28.27 7.11
C TYR A 95 17.74 -29.55 6.47
N GLY A 96 18.98 -29.54 6.02
CA GLY A 96 19.62 -30.70 5.41
C GLY A 96 21.09 -30.79 5.79
N CYS A 97 21.75 -31.87 5.35
CA CYS A 97 23.17 -32.09 5.55
C CYS A 97 23.87 -32.22 4.19
N CYS A 98 25.06 -31.62 4.07
CA CYS A 98 25.89 -31.80 2.87
C CYS A 98 26.27 -33.28 2.70
N PRO A 99 26.16 -33.86 1.48
CA PRO A 99 26.48 -35.26 1.27
C PRO A 99 27.97 -35.60 1.49
N GLU A 100 28.88 -34.65 1.31
CA GLU A 100 30.33 -34.90 1.47
C GLU A 100 30.82 -34.67 2.90
N CYS A 101 30.62 -33.47 3.45
CA CYS A 101 31.18 -33.09 4.74
C CYS A 101 30.20 -33.25 5.92
N ARG A 102 28.94 -33.63 5.67
CA ARG A 102 27.84 -33.71 6.65
C ARG A 102 27.56 -32.44 7.45
N THR A 103 28.07 -31.29 7.02
CA THR A 103 27.74 -29.99 7.62
C THR A 103 26.25 -29.69 7.40
N SER A 104 25.57 -29.27 8.47
CA SER A 104 24.16 -28.88 8.41
C SER A 104 23.99 -27.54 7.70
N TYR A 105 23.01 -27.44 6.81
CA TYR A 105 22.63 -26.20 6.15
C TYR A 105 21.15 -25.89 6.37
N ARG A 106 20.80 -24.60 6.29
CA ARG A 106 19.43 -24.08 6.32
C ARG A 106 19.16 -23.37 5.02
N VAL A 107 18.06 -23.74 4.35
CA VAL A 107 17.58 -23.02 3.16
C VAL A 107 16.39 -22.15 3.58
N ASP A 108 16.61 -20.84 3.59
CA ASP A 108 15.57 -19.82 3.71
C ASP A 108 15.34 -19.25 2.31
N ILE A 109 14.16 -19.49 1.74
CA ILE A 109 13.70 -18.86 0.49
C ILE A 109 12.70 -17.77 0.87
#